data_AF-A0A2N5YQ19-F1
#
_entry.id   AF-A0A2N5YQ19-F1
#
_cell.length_a   1.000
_cell.length_b   1.000
_cell.length_c   1.000
_cell.angle_alpha   90.00
_cell.angle_beta   90.00
_cell.angle_gamma   90.00
#
_symmetry.space_group_name_H-M   'P 1'
#
loop_
_entity.id
_entity.type
_entity.pdbx_description
1 polymer ?
#
loop_
_entity_poly.entity_id
_entity_poly.type
_entity_poly.pdbx_seq_one_letter_code
_entity_poly.pdbx_strand_id
1 'polypeptide(L)'
;MKTNKIIILSFFLLIAFLLQAQEDKSIYSVEPADFNTEASDFSASYIHTDIVWVSDTKIGPPLSPKYSETGRSFCNLYTNSEIYKVTSLIEKINTKYHEGQICATKDGNTVFFTRNAYVNKEKRWSYEYKMNLQIFYVKFENGVWTDEMEVPVNNTEYSVGHPALSEDERYLYFASNMPDGFGGSDIYRIEYNKGEWGQTENLGPVINTKYDELLPFIAEDGNLYYSSNDSTGIGGLDIYMAVKSGNDFIESSIMPYPINTVYDDFAFIKQRDSGVGKGLFSSNRPNGKGIDDIYFWEYMVKPFAIKGTV
;
A
#
# COMPACT_ATOMS: atom_id res chain seq x y z
N MET A 1 36.71 28.58 -11.94
CA MET A 1 35.45 27.98 -12.43
C MET A 1 35.55 26.54 -12.95
N LYS A 2 36.70 26.06 -13.49
CA LYS A 2 36.84 24.65 -13.95
C LYS A 2 36.95 23.62 -12.81
N THR A 3 37.59 23.97 -11.70
CA THR A 3 37.85 23.05 -10.56
C THR A 3 36.58 22.61 -9.84
N ASN A 4 35.60 23.51 -9.65
CA ASN A 4 34.33 23.17 -9.00
C ASN A 4 33.49 22.18 -9.83
N LYS A 5 33.55 22.23 -11.17
CA LYS A 5 32.83 21.29 -12.03
C LYS A 5 33.38 19.86 -11.94
N ILE A 6 34.70 19.71 -11.79
CA ILE A 6 35.36 18.40 -11.67
C ILE A 6 35.02 17.75 -10.33
N ILE A 7 35.06 18.53 -9.24
CA ILE A 7 34.72 18.04 -7.89
C ILE A 7 33.26 17.57 -7.84
N ILE A 8 32.34 18.38 -8.39
CA ILE A 8 30.91 18.03 -8.46
C ILE A 8 30.71 16.73 -9.27
N LEU A 9 31.34 16.60 -10.43
CA LEU A 9 31.22 15.38 -11.25
C LEU A 9 31.79 14.14 -10.55
N SER A 10 32.95 14.26 -9.89
CA SER A 10 33.53 13.15 -9.13
C SER A 10 32.68 12.72 -7.94
N PHE A 11 31.97 13.65 -7.31
CA PHE A 11 31.06 13.37 -6.21
C PHE A 11 29.81 12.60 -6.67
N PHE A 12 29.20 13.02 -7.78
CA PHE A 12 28.08 12.27 -8.38
C PHE A 12 28.49 10.87 -8.85
N LEU A 13 29.68 10.73 -9.44
CA LEU A 13 30.21 9.42 -9.84
C LEU A 13 30.43 8.50 -8.63
N LEU A 14 30.91 9.05 -7.51
CA LEU A 14 31.09 8.29 -6.26
C LEU A 14 29.75 7.86 -5.67
N ILE A 15 28.74 8.73 -5.65
CA ILE A 15 27.39 8.37 -5.20
C ILE A 15 26.80 7.26 -6.09
N ALA A 16 26.88 7.41 -7.41
CA ALA A 16 26.41 6.39 -8.34
C ALA A 16 27.12 5.05 -8.13
N PHE A 17 28.44 5.06 -7.88
CA PHE A 17 29.20 3.86 -7.57
C PHE A 17 28.78 3.22 -6.23
N LEU A 18 28.50 4.02 -5.19
CA LEU A 18 28.05 3.52 -3.90
C LEU A 18 26.66 2.91 -3.98
N LEU A 19 25.73 3.54 -4.70
CA LEU A 19 24.38 3.01 -4.95
C LEU A 19 24.46 1.70 -5.73
N GLN A 20 25.23 1.67 -6.82
CA GLN A 20 25.48 0.44 -7.59
C GLN A 20 26.06 -0.67 -6.71
N ALA A 21 27.03 -0.36 -5.86
CA ALA A 21 27.62 -1.34 -4.94
C ALA A 21 26.63 -1.86 -3.88
N GLN A 22 25.63 -1.05 -3.52
CA GLN A 22 24.55 -1.44 -2.62
C GLN A 22 23.52 -2.33 -3.35
N GLU A 23 23.16 -2.01 -4.60
CA GLU A 23 22.35 -2.88 -5.48
C GLU A 23 23.02 -4.22 -5.73
N ASP A 24 24.31 -4.21 -6.06
CA ASP A 24 25.10 -5.41 -6.31
C ASP A 24 25.17 -6.33 -5.09
N LYS A 25 25.03 -5.78 -3.88
CA LYS A 25 24.97 -6.54 -2.61
C LYS A 25 23.56 -6.89 -2.18
N SER A 26 22.56 -6.14 -2.63
CA SER A 26 21.15 -6.35 -2.32
C SER A 26 20.69 -7.77 -2.65
N ILE A 27 19.77 -8.30 -1.86
CA ILE A 27 19.06 -9.55 -2.13
C ILE A 27 17.70 -9.32 -2.80
N TYR A 28 17.38 -8.07 -3.16
CA TYR A 28 16.17 -7.68 -3.89
C TYR A 28 16.54 -6.99 -5.21
N SER A 29 15.87 -7.37 -6.30
CA SER A 29 15.79 -6.58 -7.53
C SER A 29 14.52 -5.73 -7.50
N VAL A 30 14.58 -4.53 -8.09
CA VAL A 30 13.45 -3.62 -8.20
C VAL A 30 13.38 -3.02 -9.59
N GLU A 31 12.22 -3.07 -10.22
CA GLU A 31 11.97 -2.54 -11.57
C GLU A 31 10.62 -1.82 -11.63
N PRO A 32 10.49 -0.68 -12.32
CA PRO A 32 9.21 0.00 -12.45
C PRO A 32 8.22 -0.84 -13.25
N ALA A 33 6.95 -0.82 -12.86
CA ALA A 33 5.88 -1.46 -13.61
C ALA A 33 5.64 -0.76 -14.96
N ASP A 34 5.37 -1.55 -15.99
CA ASP A 34 5.15 -1.07 -17.36
C ASP A 34 3.82 -0.33 -17.54
N PHE A 35 2.83 -0.65 -16.71
CA PHE A 35 1.50 -0.05 -16.71
C PHE A 35 1.40 1.29 -15.96
N ASN A 36 2.48 1.76 -15.33
CA ASN A 36 2.51 3.11 -14.77
C ASN A 36 2.14 4.15 -15.83
N THR A 37 1.66 5.30 -15.39
CA THR A 37 1.24 6.45 -16.19
C THR A 37 2.09 7.67 -15.83
N GLU A 38 1.80 8.84 -16.43
CA GLU A 38 2.41 10.11 -16.00
C GLU A 38 1.73 10.70 -14.74
N ALA A 39 0.72 10.00 -14.20
CA ALA A 39 -0.05 10.41 -13.04
C ALA A 39 0.62 9.95 -11.73
N SER A 40 -0.11 9.92 -10.63
CA SER A 40 0.32 9.21 -9.41
C SER A 40 -0.36 7.84 -9.44
N ASP A 41 0.42 6.77 -9.60
CA ASP A 41 0.01 5.38 -9.59
C ASP A 41 0.57 4.69 -8.34
N PHE A 42 -0.29 4.15 -7.48
CA PHE A 42 0.13 3.63 -6.19
C PHE A 42 -0.82 2.59 -5.59
N SER A 43 -0.45 2.03 -4.44
CA SER A 43 -1.27 1.10 -3.64
C SER A 43 -1.83 -0.08 -4.45
N ALA A 44 -0.94 -0.75 -5.18
CA ALA A 44 -1.30 -1.96 -5.90
C ALA A 44 -1.76 -3.08 -4.95
N SER A 45 -2.61 -3.96 -5.46
CA SER A 45 -3.16 -5.12 -4.77
C SER A 45 -3.36 -6.27 -5.75
N TYR A 46 -3.25 -7.50 -5.24
CA TYR A 46 -3.59 -8.69 -6.02
C TYR A 46 -5.01 -9.14 -5.74
N ILE A 47 -5.80 -9.33 -6.80
CA ILE A 47 -7.03 -10.11 -6.75
C ILE A 47 -6.75 -11.38 -7.56
N HIS A 48 -6.49 -12.48 -6.85
CA HIS A 48 -5.87 -13.68 -7.46
C HIS A 48 -4.53 -13.34 -8.12
N THR A 49 -4.47 -13.43 -9.45
CA THR A 49 -3.28 -13.10 -10.26
C THR A 49 -3.37 -11.72 -10.89
N ASP A 50 -4.55 -11.09 -10.84
CA ASP A 50 -4.81 -9.79 -11.44
C ASP A 50 -4.29 -8.67 -10.55
N ILE A 51 -3.75 -7.63 -11.17
CA ILE A 51 -3.28 -6.44 -10.45
C ILE A 51 -4.36 -5.38 -10.54
N VAL A 52 -4.68 -4.81 -9.38
CA VAL A 52 -5.51 -3.61 -9.24
C VAL A 52 -4.67 -2.56 -8.55
N TRP A 53 -4.77 -1.31 -8.97
CA TRP A 53 -4.04 -0.21 -8.34
C TRP A 53 -4.87 1.07 -8.30
N VAL A 54 -4.40 2.04 -7.52
CA VAL A 54 -4.99 3.37 -7.40
C VAL A 54 -4.25 4.32 -8.33
N SER A 55 -4.97 5.14 -9.08
CA SER A 55 -4.38 6.18 -9.92
C SER A 55 -5.22 7.44 -9.93
N ASP A 56 -4.58 8.61 -10.04
CA ASP A 56 -5.25 9.87 -10.36
C ASP A 56 -5.17 10.26 -11.84
N THR A 57 -4.88 9.28 -12.71
CA THR A 57 -5.07 9.38 -14.15
C THR A 57 -6.51 9.84 -14.46
N LYS A 58 -6.69 10.71 -15.45
CA LYS A 58 -8.03 11.18 -15.81
C LYS A 58 -8.85 10.07 -16.48
N ILE A 59 -10.03 9.76 -15.94
CA ILE A 59 -11.11 9.12 -16.71
C ILE A 59 -12.11 10.19 -17.15
N GLY A 60 -12.36 10.29 -18.46
CA GLY A 60 -13.56 10.94 -19.01
C GLY A 60 -13.48 12.45 -19.27
N PRO A 61 -14.56 13.04 -19.83
CA PRO A 61 -14.62 14.43 -20.28
C PRO A 61 -14.35 15.43 -19.13
N PRO A 62 -14.01 16.70 -19.42
CA PRO A 62 -13.40 17.69 -18.50
C PRO A 62 -14.19 18.08 -17.23
N LEU A 63 -15.25 17.35 -16.88
CA LEU A 63 -16.17 17.62 -15.78
C LEU A 63 -15.92 16.76 -14.52
N SER A 64 -14.98 15.82 -14.52
CA SER A 64 -14.55 15.19 -13.26
C SER A 64 -13.99 16.31 -12.36
N PRO A 65 -14.62 16.59 -11.20
CA PRO A 65 -14.22 17.71 -10.37
C PRO A 65 -12.74 17.54 -9.99
N LYS A 66 -11.98 18.64 -10.05
CA LYS A 66 -10.61 18.64 -9.51
C LYS A 66 -10.69 18.59 -7.99
N TYR A 67 -9.80 17.83 -7.37
CA TYR A 67 -9.60 17.90 -5.94
C TYR A 67 -9.03 19.27 -5.60
N SER A 68 -9.74 20.03 -4.76
CA SER A 68 -9.47 21.45 -4.55
C SER A 68 -8.11 21.74 -3.91
N GLU A 69 -7.53 20.75 -3.20
CA GLU A 69 -6.27 20.92 -2.48
C GLU A 69 -5.06 20.75 -3.39
N THR A 70 -5.09 19.78 -4.31
CA THR A 70 -3.95 19.49 -5.21
C THR A 70 -4.17 19.99 -6.64
N GLY A 71 -5.41 20.30 -7.02
CA GLY A 71 -5.79 20.62 -8.40
C GLY A 71 -5.79 19.41 -9.34
N ARG A 72 -5.56 18.20 -8.81
CA ARG A 72 -5.49 16.92 -9.54
C ARG A 72 -6.85 16.22 -9.58
N SER A 73 -6.95 15.13 -10.34
CA SER A 73 -8.17 14.30 -10.36
C SER A 73 -8.36 13.57 -9.03
N PHE A 74 -9.58 13.12 -8.76
CA PHE A 74 -9.81 12.13 -7.72
C PHE A 74 -9.18 10.79 -8.11
N CYS A 75 -8.67 10.07 -7.10
CA CYS A 75 -8.06 8.76 -7.28
C CYS A 75 -9.14 7.71 -7.54
N ASN A 76 -8.92 6.83 -8.51
CA ASN A 76 -9.78 5.72 -8.87
C ASN A 76 -8.97 4.42 -8.91
N LEU A 77 -9.68 3.30 -8.89
CA LEU A 77 -9.11 1.98 -9.12
C LEU A 77 -8.99 1.68 -10.62
N TYR A 78 -7.90 1.02 -10.97
CA TYR A 78 -7.58 0.55 -12.31
C TYR A 78 -7.09 -0.88 -12.26
N THR A 79 -7.22 -1.60 -13.37
CA THR A 79 -6.73 -2.96 -13.49
C THR A 79 -6.20 -3.21 -14.90
N ASN A 80 -5.25 -4.12 -15.02
CA ASN A 80 -4.78 -4.68 -16.29
C ASN A 80 -5.52 -5.98 -16.64
N SER A 81 -6.45 -6.41 -15.79
CA SER A 81 -7.25 -7.61 -16.02
C SER A 81 -8.28 -7.42 -17.12
N GLU A 82 -8.45 -8.45 -17.94
CA GLU A 82 -9.58 -8.59 -18.87
C GLU A 82 -10.69 -9.48 -18.30
N ILE A 83 -10.53 -9.98 -17.07
CA ILE A 83 -11.48 -10.90 -16.44
C ILE A 83 -12.70 -10.12 -15.97
N TYR A 84 -13.89 -10.52 -16.45
CA TYR A 84 -15.17 -9.89 -16.12
C TYR A 84 -15.36 -9.65 -14.61
N LYS A 85 -15.02 -10.63 -13.77
CA LYS A 85 -15.17 -10.51 -12.31
C LYS A 85 -14.39 -9.31 -11.75
N VAL A 86 -13.18 -9.07 -12.25
CA VAL A 86 -12.32 -7.97 -11.81
C VAL A 86 -12.73 -6.66 -12.49
N THR A 87 -12.98 -6.65 -13.79
CA THR A 87 -13.39 -5.42 -14.48
C THR A 87 -14.72 -4.86 -13.95
N SER A 88 -15.73 -5.73 -13.74
CA SER A 88 -17.02 -5.33 -13.15
C SER A 88 -16.91 -4.87 -11.68
N LEU A 89 -15.91 -5.36 -10.93
CA LEU A 89 -15.60 -4.87 -9.58
C LEU A 89 -15.14 -3.41 -9.64
N ILE A 90 -14.19 -3.10 -10.52
CA ILE A 90 -13.63 -1.76 -10.66
C ILE A 90 -14.70 -0.76 -11.08
N GLU A 91 -15.55 -1.13 -12.05
CA GLU A 91 -16.69 -0.32 -12.47
C GLU A 91 -17.69 -0.05 -11.33
N LYS A 92 -17.87 -1.02 -10.43
CA LYS A 92 -18.76 -0.87 -9.28
C LYS A 92 -18.17 0.04 -8.19
N ILE A 93 -16.88 -0.09 -7.90
CA ILE A 93 -16.23 0.64 -6.80
C ILE A 93 -15.93 2.09 -7.18
N ASN A 94 -15.57 2.39 -8.43
CA ASN A 94 -15.16 3.75 -8.77
C ASN A 94 -16.31 4.76 -8.64
N THR A 95 -16.07 5.82 -7.85
CA THR A 95 -17.00 6.94 -7.71
C THR A 95 -16.40 8.24 -8.23
N LYS A 96 -17.07 9.37 -7.93
CA LYS A 96 -16.56 10.72 -8.23
C LYS A 96 -15.64 11.26 -7.12
N TYR A 97 -15.32 10.46 -6.10
CA TYR A 97 -14.44 10.78 -4.98
C TYR A 97 -13.25 9.83 -4.92
N HIS A 98 -12.34 10.04 -3.96
CA HIS A 98 -11.15 9.21 -3.83
C HIS A 98 -11.52 7.78 -3.43
N GLU A 99 -11.10 6.85 -4.26
CA GLU A 99 -10.87 5.45 -3.91
C GLU A 99 -9.41 5.28 -3.48
N GLY A 100 -9.15 4.39 -2.53
CA GLY A 100 -7.82 4.09 -2.00
C GLY A 100 -7.50 2.60 -2.04
N GLN A 101 -6.53 2.19 -1.22
CA GLN A 101 -6.05 0.80 -1.16
C GLN A 101 -7.18 -0.21 -0.98
N ILE A 102 -7.03 -1.38 -1.60
CA ILE A 102 -7.95 -2.50 -1.53
C ILE A 102 -7.26 -3.80 -1.11
N CYS A 103 -8.02 -4.74 -0.55
CA CYS A 103 -7.59 -6.12 -0.38
C CYS A 103 -8.75 -7.09 -0.65
N ALA A 104 -8.45 -8.34 -0.97
CA ALA A 104 -9.44 -9.37 -1.25
C ALA A 104 -9.18 -10.64 -0.45
N THR A 105 -10.25 -11.38 -0.16
CA THR A 105 -10.13 -12.78 0.29
C THR A 105 -9.41 -13.63 -0.77
N LYS A 106 -8.83 -14.75 -0.38
CA LYS A 106 -8.09 -15.68 -1.25
C LYS A 106 -8.96 -16.23 -2.37
N ASP A 107 -10.26 -16.37 -2.18
CA ASP A 107 -11.22 -16.74 -3.23
C ASP A 107 -11.62 -15.55 -4.14
N GLY A 108 -11.19 -14.34 -3.79
CA GLY A 108 -11.51 -13.08 -4.44
C GLY A 108 -12.99 -12.75 -4.41
N ASN A 109 -13.79 -13.38 -3.53
CA ASN A 109 -15.23 -13.15 -3.46
C ASN A 109 -15.61 -12.05 -2.48
N THR A 110 -14.76 -11.69 -1.51
CA THR A 110 -14.97 -10.52 -0.68
C THR A 110 -13.83 -9.54 -0.91
N VAL A 111 -14.17 -8.29 -1.22
CA VAL A 111 -13.19 -7.23 -1.47
C VAL A 111 -13.47 -6.08 -0.52
N PHE A 112 -12.44 -5.66 0.21
CA PHE A 112 -12.43 -4.50 1.09
C PHE A 112 -11.67 -3.37 0.40
N PHE A 113 -12.16 -2.14 0.53
CA PHE A 113 -11.55 -0.98 -0.11
C PHE A 113 -11.75 0.29 0.70
N THR A 114 -10.80 1.21 0.58
CA THR A 114 -10.87 2.53 1.20
C THR A 114 -11.59 3.50 0.28
N ARG A 115 -12.47 4.34 0.82
CA ARG A 115 -13.08 5.46 0.11
C ARG A 115 -13.30 6.63 1.06
N ASN A 116 -13.31 7.86 0.53
CA ASN A 116 -13.93 8.99 1.23
C ASN A 116 -15.36 8.64 1.71
N ALA A 117 -15.80 9.17 2.85
CA ALA A 117 -17.11 8.92 3.46
C ALA A 117 -18.29 9.40 2.58
N TYR A 118 -18.56 8.67 1.50
CA TYR A 118 -19.57 8.89 0.48
C TYR A 118 -20.40 7.62 0.33
N VAL A 119 -21.56 7.60 0.98
CA VAL A 119 -22.41 6.40 1.09
C VAL A 119 -23.78 6.71 0.55
N ASN A 120 -24.38 5.79 -0.22
CA ASN A 120 -25.70 5.97 -0.83
C ASN A 120 -25.83 7.29 -1.60
N LYS A 121 -24.75 7.72 -2.24
CA LYS A 121 -24.62 8.97 -2.98
C LYS A 121 -24.67 10.25 -2.15
N GLU A 122 -24.55 10.14 -0.83
CA GLU A 122 -24.52 11.26 0.12
C GLU A 122 -23.14 11.43 0.74
N LYS A 123 -22.70 12.68 0.91
CA LYS A 123 -21.46 13.00 1.60
C LYS A 123 -21.69 12.98 3.10
N ARG A 124 -20.79 12.33 3.84
CA ARG A 124 -20.75 12.41 5.28
C ARG A 124 -19.55 13.25 5.69
N TRP A 125 -19.80 14.23 6.53
CA TRP A 125 -18.80 15.21 6.97
C TRP A 125 -18.53 15.02 8.44
N SER A 126 -17.28 15.21 8.85
CA SER A 126 -16.91 15.41 10.25
C SER A 126 -17.46 16.73 10.78
N TYR A 127 -17.38 16.95 12.09
CA TYR A 127 -17.65 18.26 12.69
C TYR A 127 -16.77 19.38 12.10
N GLU A 128 -15.53 19.06 11.73
CA GLU A 128 -14.59 19.98 11.06
C GLU A 128 -14.81 20.14 9.54
N TYR A 129 -15.92 19.66 8.98
CA TYR A 129 -16.22 19.71 7.54
C TYR A 129 -15.20 19.01 6.64
N LYS A 130 -14.52 17.98 7.16
CA LYS A 130 -13.66 17.06 6.39
C LYS A 130 -14.44 15.82 6.00
N MET A 131 -14.12 15.26 4.84
CA MET A 131 -14.67 13.98 4.40
C MET A 131 -13.61 12.90 4.62
N ASN A 132 -13.62 12.32 5.82
CA ASN A 132 -12.66 11.31 6.24
C ASN A 132 -12.79 10.01 5.42
N LEU A 133 -11.75 9.18 5.49
CA LEU A 133 -11.74 7.86 4.84
C LEU A 133 -12.54 6.84 5.64
N GLN A 134 -13.14 5.90 4.93
CA GLN A 134 -13.89 4.77 5.48
C GLN A 134 -13.56 3.51 4.68
N ILE A 135 -13.71 2.34 5.32
CA ILE A 135 -13.57 1.04 4.65
C ILE A 135 -14.95 0.50 4.29
N PHE A 136 -15.10 0.10 3.05
CA PHE A 136 -16.28 -0.59 2.55
C PHE A 136 -15.89 -1.98 2.08
N TYR A 137 -16.88 -2.85 1.92
CA TYR A 137 -16.69 -4.15 1.27
C TYR A 137 -17.87 -4.56 0.40
N VAL A 138 -17.57 -5.36 -0.62
CA VAL A 138 -18.54 -5.98 -1.52
C VAL A 138 -18.28 -7.48 -1.60
N LYS A 139 -19.32 -8.25 -1.89
CA LYS A 139 -19.25 -9.69 -2.09
C LYS A 139 -19.62 -10.06 -3.51
N PHE A 140 -18.99 -11.09 -4.07
CA PHE A 140 -19.34 -11.66 -5.36
C PHE A 140 -20.23 -12.88 -5.14
N GLU A 141 -21.52 -12.73 -5.41
CA GLU A 141 -22.54 -13.74 -5.15
C GLU A 141 -23.41 -13.91 -6.39
N ASN A 142 -23.70 -15.17 -6.78
CA ASN A 142 -24.55 -15.48 -7.93
C ASN A 142 -24.10 -14.80 -9.24
N GLY A 143 -22.80 -14.58 -9.42
CA GLY A 143 -22.22 -13.98 -10.63
C GLY A 143 -22.24 -12.45 -10.65
N VAL A 144 -22.64 -11.77 -9.58
CA VAL A 144 -22.71 -10.31 -9.48
C VAL A 144 -22.13 -9.80 -8.16
N TRP A 145 -21.70 -8.54 -8.14
CA TRP A 145 -21.24 -7.88 -6.91
C TRP A 145 -22.42 -7.29 -6.12
N THR A 146 -22.53 -7.65 -4.84
CA THR A 146 -23.52 -7.12 -3.89
C THR A 146 -23.38 -5.61 -3.72
N ASP A 147 -24.37 -4.96 -3.12
CA ASP A 147 -24.23 -3.58 -2.66
C ASP A 147 -23.08 -3.43 -1.64
N GLU A 148 -22.58 -2.21 -1.55
CA GLU A 148 -21.49 -1.85 -0.65
C GLU A 148 -21.95 -1.92 0.80
N MET A 149 -21.13 -2.53 1.63
CA MET A 149 -21.35 -2.65 3.06
C MET A 149 -20.25 -1.92 3.82
N GLU A 150 -20.60 -1.36 4.97
CA GLU A 150 -19.65 -0.65 5.85
C GLU A 150 -19.05 -1.60 6.88
N VAL A 151 -17.77 -1.39 7.23
CA VAL A 151 -17.19 -2.02 8.42
C VAL A 151 -17.63 -1.27 9.68
N PRO A 152 -17.81 -1.93 10.84
CA PRO A 152 -18.40 -1.29 12.02
C PRO A 152 -17.48 -0.27 12.70
N VAL A 153 -16.18 -0.27 12.36
CA VAL A 153 -15.20 0.70 12.89
C VAL A 153 -15.26 2.06 12.19
N ASN A 154 -15.98 2.17 11.07
CA ASN A 154 -16.12 3.43 10.35
C ASN A 154 -16.75 4.51 11.24
N ASN A 155 -16.21 5.72 11.16
CA ASN A 155 -16.73 6.89 11.84
C ASN A 155 -16.58 8.12 10.94
N THR A 156 -17.33 9.19 11.19
CA THR A 156 -17.20 10.44 10.46
C THR A 156 -16.11 11.34 11.01
N GLU A 157 -15.72 11.17 12.28
CA GLU A 157 -14.79 12.09 12.96
C GLU A 157 -13.31 11.73 12.77
N TYR A 158 -13.02 10.52 12.30
CA TYR A 158 -11.67 10.06 11.99
C TYR A 158 -11.67 9.22 10.72
N SER A 159 -10.48 9.05 10.14
CA SER A 159 -10.25 8.19 8.98
C SER A 159 -10.02 6.75 9.41
N VAL A 160 -10.62 5.83 8.67
CA VAL A 160 -10.35 4.39 8.72
C VAL A 160 -10.08 3.95 7.29
N GLY A 161 -8.92 3.35 7.03
CA GLY A 161 -8.54 2.99 5.68
C GLY A 161 -7.44 1.95 5.62
N HIS A 162 -6.95 1.70 4.41
CA HIS A 162 -5.83 0.81 4.15
C HIS A 162 -6.08 -0.63 4.64
N PRO A 163 -7.15 -1.30 4.15
CA PRO A 163 -7.51 -2.63 4.61
C PRO A 163 -6.46 -3.69 4.19
N ALA A 164 -6.16 -4.61 5.10
CA ALA A 164 -5.41 -5.83 4.82
C ALA A 164 -5.98 -7.01 5.60
N LEU A 165 -6.08 -8.18 4.97
CA LEU A 165 -6.56 -9.39 5.66
C LEU A 165 -5.41 -10.18 6.25
N SER A 166 -5.61 -10.80 7.41
CA SER A 166 -4.72 -11.85 7.90
C SER A 166 -4.68 -13.03 6.93
N GLU A 167 -3.61 -13.80 6.99
CA GLU A 167 -3.47 -15.00 6.16
C GLU A 167 -4.61 -16.02 6.37
N ASP A 168 -5.17 -16.13 7.57
CA ASP A 168 -6.31 -17.00 7.86
C ASP A 168 -7.68 -16.32 7.64
N GLU A 169 -7.69 -15.07 7.15
CA GLU A 169 -8.86 -14.23 6.90
C GLU A 169 -9.74 -14.00 8.14
N ARG A 170 -9.20 -14.19 9.35
CA ARG A 170 -9.91 -13.96 10.61
C ARG A 170 -9.78 -12.54 11.14
N TYR A 171 -8.86 -11.74 10.61
CA TYR A 171 -8.67 -10.35 11.01
C TYR A 171 -8.60 -9.44 9.80
N LEU A 172 -9.27 -8.29 9.90
CA LEU A 172 -9.05 -7.16 9.02
C LEU A 172 -8.16 -6.15 9.76
N TYR A 173 -6.96 -5.94 9.24
CA TYR A 173 -6.03 -4.90 9.64
C TYR A 173 -6.37 -3.61 8.89
N PHE A 174 -6.14 -2.47 9.53
CA PHE A 174 -6.40 -1.16 8.95
C PHE A 174 -5.59 -0.07 9.66
N ALA A 175 -5.39 1.06 8.99
CA ALA A 175 -4.83 2.26 9.59
C ALA A 175 -5.94 3.24 9.99
N SER A 176 -5.77 3.92 11.13
CA SER A 176 -6.71 4.93 11.59
C SER A 176 -6.07 5.97 12.49
N ASN A 177 -6.51 7.23 12.36
CA ASN A 177 -6.20 8.32 13.29
C ASN A 177 -7.30 8.49 14.36
N MET A 178 -7.97 7.40 14.74
CA MET A 178 -8.99 7.44 15.80
C MET A 178 -8.37 7.83 17.15
N PRO A 179 -9.15 8.46 18.05
CA PRO A 179 -8.65 8.92 19.34
C PRO A 179 -8.02 7.81 20.19
N ASP A 180 -7.16 8.21 21.13
CA ASP A 180 -6.46 7.34 22.09
C ASP A 180 -5.44 6.36 21.45
N GLY A 181 -4.98 6.66 20.23
CA GLY A 181 -3.81 6.02 19.61
C GLY A 181 -2.46 6.53 20.14
N PHE A 182 -1.36 6.04 19.56
CA PHE A 182 0.02 6.39 19.89
C PHE A 182 0.48 7.67 19.19
N GLY A 183 -0.04 7.97 18.00
CA GLY A 183 0.49 9.04 17.15
C GLY A 183 -0.49 9.59 16.13
N GLY A 184 0.02 9.79 14.90
CA GLY A 184 -0.75 10.31 13.78
C GLY A 184 -1.83 9.32 13.37
N SER A 185 -1.43 8.30 12.62
CA SER A 185 -2.28 7.16 12.26
C SER A 185 -1.65 5.90 12.83
N ASP A 186 -2.44 5.08 13.49
CA ASP A 186 -2.01 3.81 14.06
C ASP A 186 -2.58 2.64 13.23
N ILE A 187 -1.91 1.50 13.28
CA ILE A 187 -2.42 0.23 12.75
C ILE A 187 -3.20 -0.50 13.84
N TYR A 188 -4.40 -0.92 13.46
CA TYR A 188 -5.34 -1.71 14.25
C TYR A 188 -5.67 -3.01 13.53
N ARG A 189 -6.29 -3.94 14.26
CA ARG A 189 -7.03 -5.07 13.67
C ARG A 189 -8.41 -5.19 14.29
N ILE A 190 -9.35 -5.73 13.53
CA ILE A 190 -10.66 -6.16 14.02
C ILE A 190 -10.90 -7.61 13.59
N GLU A 191 -11.43 -8.43 14.49
CA GLU A 191 -11.82 -9.79 14.15
C GLU A 191 -12.92 -9.77 13.08
N TYR A 192 -12.72 -10.56 12.03
CA TYR A 192 -13.61 -10.72 10.89
C TYR A 192 -13.93 -12.21 10.72
N ASN A 193 -15.17 -12.58 11.02
CA ASN A 193 -15.68 -13.94 10.87
C ASN A 193 -16.73 -13.97 9.74
N LYS A 194 -16.25 -13.84 8.49
CA LYS A 194 -17.06 -13.97 7.26
C LYS A 194 -18.35 -13.13 7.24
N GLY A 195 -18.32 -11.95 7.86
CA GLY A 195 -19.45 -11.01 7.93
C GLY A 195 -19.86 -10.64 9.34
N GLU A 196 -19.37 -11.38 10.34
CA GLU A 196 -19.45 -10.97 11.74
C GLU A 196 -18.16 -10.26 12.16
N TRP A 197 -18.29 -9.28 13.04
CA TRP A 197 -17.20 -8.43 13.47
C TRP A 197 -17.03 -8.51 14.98
N GLY A 198 -15.79 -8.70 15.43
CA GLY A 198 -15.46 -8.74 16.85
C GLY A 198 -14.93 -7.42 17.38
N GLN A 199 -14.01 -7.51 18.33
CA GLN A 199 -13.41 -6.35 18.98
C GLN A 199 -12.25 -5.78 18.14
N THR A 200 -12.15 -4.45 18.12
CA THR A 200 -10.99 -3.74 17.56
C THR A 200 -9.85 -3.68 18.56
N GLU A 201 -8.62 -3.92 18.09
CA GLU A 201 -7.40 -3.94 18.87
C GLU A 201 -6.34 -3.04 18.21
N ASN A 202 -5.70 -2.16 18.98
CA ASN A 202 -4.50 -1.43 18.56
C ASN A 202 -3.30 -2.39 18.60
N LEU A 203 -2.43 -2.38 17.58
CA LEU A 203 -1.28 -3.30 17.52
C LEU A 203 -0.14 -2.96 18.49
N GLY A 204 -0.29 -1.89 19.27
CA GLY A 204 0.61 -1.54 20.36
C GLY A 204 1.94 -0.94 19.90
N PRO A 205 2.83 -0.65 20.86
CA PRO A 205 3.99 0.20 20.65
C PRO A 205 5.15 -0.46 19.88
N VAL A 206 5.04 -1.75 19.55
CA VAL A 206 6.01 -2.41 18.65
C VAL A 206 5.79 -1.96 17.21
N ILE A 207 4.54 -1.65 16.86
CA ILE A 207 4.14 -1.22 15.52
C ILE A 207 3.91 0.28 15.50
N ASN A 208 3.08 0.78 16.42
CA ASN A 208 2.57 2.14 16.40
C ASN A 208 3.48 3.09 17.17
N THR A 209 3.80 4.22 16.55
CA THR A 209 4.69 5.23 17.07
C THR A 209 3.95 6.55 17.26
N LYS A 210 4.68 7.65 17.50
CA LYS A 210 4.08 9.00 17.53
C LYS A 210 3.84 9.57 16.11
N TYR A 211 4.23 8.83 15.08
CA TYR A 211 4.18 9.21 13.67
C TYR A 211 2.99 8.52 12.98
N ASP A 212 2.97 8.44 11.66
CA ASP A 212 1.97 7.74 10.88
C ASP A 212 2.44 6.32 10.52
N GLU A 213 1.62 5.33 10.83
CA GLU A 213 1.73 3.96 10.36
C GLU A 213 0.53 3.62 9.47
N LEU A 214 0.82 3.33 8.20
CA LEU A 214 -0.15 3.26 7.11
C LEU A 214 0.05 2.00 6.27
N LEU A 215 -0.94 1.71 5.41
CA LEU A 215 -0.81 0.73 4.32
C LEU A 215 -0.32 -0.65 4.79
N PRO A 216 -0.95 -1.26 5.81
CA PRO A 216 -0.57 -2.58 6.27
C PRO A 216 -0.73 -3.62 5.15
N PHE A 217 0.06 -4.67 5.24
CA PHE A 217 -0.05 -5.89 4.44
C PHE A 217 0.42 -7.08 5.28
N ILE A 218 -0.39 -8.12 5.38
CA ILE A 218 0.00 -9.36 6.08
C ILE A 218 0.43 -10.39 5.04
N ALA A 219 1.68 -10.86 5.15
CA ALA A 219 2.20 -11.92 4.29
C ALA A 219 1.73 -13.31 4.75
N GLU A 220 1.99 -14.34 3.93
CA GLU A 220 1.56 -15.71 4.20
C GLU A 220 2.23 -16.35 5.43
N ASP A 221 3.43 -15.89 5.79
CA ASP A 221 4.09 -16.25 7.05
C ASP A 221 3.52 -15.50 8.27
N GLY A 222 2.57 -14.58 8.02
CA GLY A 222 1.90 -13.74 8.99
C GLY A 222 2.69 -12.49 9.38
N ASN A 223 3.88 -12.26 8.82
CA ASN A 223 4.62 -11.02 9.06
C ASN A 223 3.83 -9.82 8.51
N LEU A 224 3.88 -8.71 9.25
CA LEU A 224 3.24 -7.46 8.87
C LEU A 224 4.26 -6.59 8.14
N TYR A 225 3.88 -6.10 6.97
CA TYR A 225 4.56 -5.03 6.28
C TYR A 225 3.70 -3.78 6.37
N TYR A 226 4.31 -2.62 6.58
CA TYR A 226 3.58 -1.35 6.67
C TYR A 226 4.48 -0.20 6.27
N SER A 227 3.88 0.95 5.96
CA SER A 227 4.62 2.18 5.63
C SER A 227 4.59 3.11 6.83
N SER A 228 5.72 3.73 7.19
CA SER A 228 5.78 4.68 8.30
C SER A 228 6.72 5.84 8.01
N ASN A 229 6.38 7.02 8.53
CA ASN A 229 7.26 8.19 8.58
C ASN A 229 7.96 8.33 9.95
N ASP A 230 8.18 7.22 10.65
CA ASP A 230 9.03 7.18 11.85
C ASP A 230 10.42 7.75 11.54
N SER A 231 10.92 8.55 12.48
CA SER A 231 12.26 9.11 12.54
C SER A 231 13.43 8.13 12.40
N THR A 232 13.19 6.81 12.53
CA THR A 232 14.21 5.77 12.29
C THR A 232 14.34 5.40 10.81
N GLY A 233 13.44 5.94 9.97
CA GLY A 233 13.39 5.80 8.52
C GLY A 233 14.55 6.47 7.76
N ILE A 234 14.56 6.28 6.45
CA ILE A 234 15.54 6.87 5.53
C ILE A 234 14.90 7.97 4.67
N GLY A 235 13.64 7.76 4.27
CA GLY A 235 12.86 8.64 3.41
C GLY A 235 11.80 9.46 4.14
N GLY A 236 10.70 9.76 3.44
CA GLY A 236 9.52 10.36 4.06
C GLY A 236 8.60 9.27 4.61
N LEU A 237 8.04 8.43 3.75
CA LEU A 237 7.51 7.12 4.13
C LEU A 237 8.52 6.02 3.81
N ASP A 238 8.71 5.08 4.73
CA ASP A 238 9.53 3.88 4.54
C ASP A 238 8.72 2.61 4.84
N ILE A 239 9.05 1.53 4.16
CA ILE A 239 8.48 0.19 4.39
C ILE A 239 9.18 -0.49 5.56
N TYR A 240 8.41 -0.85 6.59
CA TYR A 240 8.85 -1.65 7.72
C TYR A 240 8.31 -3.08 7.61
N MET A 241 9.03 -4.02 8.21
CA MET A 241 8.58 -5.39 8.41
C MET A 241 8.61 -5.72 9.90
N ALA A 242 7.47 -6.19 10.40
CA ALA A 242 7.31 -6.66 11.76
C ALA A 242 7.11 -8.18 11.81
N VAL A 243 7.93 -8.81 12.65
CA VAL A 243 7.99 -10.27 12.80
C VAL A 243 6.86 -10.74 13.71
N LYS A 244 6.03 -11.65 13.20
CA LYS A 244 4.94 -12.25 13.97
C LYS A 244 5.46 -13.34 14.92
N SER A 245 4.96 -13.33 16.14
CA SER A 245 5.17 -14.39 17.13
C SER A 245 3.86 -14.68 17.87
N GLY A 246 3.29 -15.87 17.64
CA GLY A 246 1.93 -16.16 18.14
C GLY A 246 0.89 -15.24 17.51
N ASN A 247 0.18 -14.48 18.34
CA ASN A 247 -0.82 -13.49 17.91
C ASN A 247 -0.28 -12.05 17.92
N ASP A 248 0.97 -11.84 18.34
CA ASP A 248 1.58 -10.53 18.52
C ASP A 248 2.73 -10.31 17.53
N PHE A 249 3.24 -9.08 17.47
CA PHE A 249 4.48 -8.73 16.78
C PHE A 249 5.55 -8.40 17.81
N ILE A 250 6.77 -8.92 17.60
CA ILE A 250 7.84 -8.86 18.61
C ILE A 250 8.98 -7.91 18.25
N GLU A 251 9.13 -7.60 16.98
CA GLU A 251 10.17 -6.73 16.45
C GLU A 251 9.66 -6.09 15.16
N SER A 252 9.98 -4.82 14.94
CA SER A 252 9.76 -4.12 13.68
C SER A 252 11.06 -3.46 13.24
N SER A 253 11.37 -3.55 11.95
CA SER A 253 12.56 -2.94 11.37
C SER A 253 12.32 -2.51 9.93
N ILE A 254 13.03 -1.48 9.52
CA ILE A 254 12.98 -0.98 8.15
C ILE A 254 13.49 -2.03 7.14
N MET A 255 12.80 -2.16 6.01
CA MET A 255 13.27 -2.99 4.89
C MET A 255 14.52 -2.39 4.25
N PRO A 256 15.49 -3.21 3.81
CA PRO A 256 16.74 -2.69 3.25
C PRO A 256 16.53 -2.10 1.85
N TYR A 257 17.43 -1.23 1.43
CA TYR A 257 17.59 -0.87 0.03
C TYR A 257 17.75 -2.13 -0.86
N PRO A 258 17.18 -2.15 -2.08
CA PRO A 258 16.50 -1.07 -2.80
C PRO A 258 14.99 -0.97 -2.54
N ILE A 259 14.46 -1.67 -1.53
CA ILE A 259 13.05 -1.52 -1.15
C ILE A 259 12.82 -0.09 -0.62
N ASN A 260 13.59 0.32 0.39
CA ASN A 260 13.60 1.71 0.85
C ASN A 260 14.78 2.52 0.30
N THR A 261 14.53 3.80 0.09
CA THR A 261 15.43 4.81 -0.46
C THR A 261 15.32 6.10 0.37
N VAL A 262 15.85 7.21 -0.13
CA VAL A 262 15.71 8.54 0.50
C VAL A 262 14.39 9.25 0.10
N TYR A 263 13.56 8.57 -0.68
CA TYR A 263 12.27 9.04 -1.19
C TYR A 263 11.14 8.34 -0.42
N ASP A 264 9.89 8.59 -0.78
CA ASP A 264 8.78 7.83 -0.21
C ASP A 264 8.73 6.45 -0.85
N ASP A 265 8.67 5.42 -0.02
CA ASP A 265 8.55 4.02 -0.36
C ASP A 265 7.46 3.41 0.52
N PHE A 266 6.39 2.91 -0.09
CA PHE A 266 5.16 2.60 0.63
C PHE A 266 4.30 1.53 -0.05
N ALA A 267 3.22 1.10 0.61
CA ALA A 267 2.24 0.14 0.10
C ALA A 267 2.85 -1.19 -0.40
N PHE A 268 3.77 -1.76 0.39
CA PHE A 268 4.41 -3.03 0.07
C PHE A 268 3.41 -4.19 0.13
N ILE A 269 3.40 -5.01 -0.92
CA ILE A 269 2.65 -6.25 -0.98
C ILE A 269 3.51 -7.38 -1.54
N LYS A 270 3.20 -8.62 -1.15
CA LYS A 270 3.82 -9.85 -1.66
C LYS A 270 2.80 -10.65 -2.46
N GLN A 271 3.21 -11.13 -3.63
CA GLN A 271 2.41 -12.07 -4.41
C GLN A 271 2.39 -13.43 -3.70
N ARG A 272 1.18 -13.97 -3.54
CA ARG A 272 0.95 -15.31 -2.97
C ARG A 272 1.64 -16.39 -3.81
N ASP A 273 2.14 -17.44 -3.16
CA ASP A 273 2.76 -18.62 -3.79
C ASP A 273 3.94 -18.28 -4.73
N SER A 274 4.58 -17.13 -4.54
CA SER A 274 5.66 -16.64 -5.42
C SER A 274 7.03 -17.31 -5.20
N GLY A 275 7.08 -18.41 -4.44
CA GLY A 275 8.33 -19.09 -4.10
C GLY A 275 9.23 -18.22 -3.22
N VAL A 276 10.40 -17.83 -3.76
CA VAL A 276 11.41 -17.07 -3.01
C VAL A 276 10.96 -15.65 -2.65
N GLY A 277 9.92 -15.15 -3.31
CA GLY A 277 9.22 -13.92 -2.96
C GLY A 277 9.33 -12.87 -4.05
N LYS A 278 8.19 -12.38 -4.53
CA LYS A 278 8.08 -11.19 -5.36
C LYS A 278 6.79 -10.45 -5.04
N GLY A 279 6.66 -9.22 -5.50
CA GLY A 279 5.46 -8.45 -5.32
C GLY A 279 5.59 -7.04 -5.85
N LEU A 280 4.85 -6.13 -5.23
CA LEU A 280 4.75 -4.73 -5.65
C LEU A 280 4.91 -3.80 -4.46
N PHE A 281 5.35 -2.58 -4.72
CA PHE A 281 5.25 -1.46 -3.79
C PHE A 281 5.22 -0.15 -4.58
N SER A 282 4.97 0.97 -3.92
CA SER A 282 4.88 2.28 -4.52
C SER A 282 6.03 3.17 -4.08
N SER A 283 6.48 4.06 -4.97
CA SER A 283 7.57 4.99 -4.65
C SER A 283 7.52 6.24 -5.51
N ASN A 284 7.98 7.37 -4.97
CA ASN A 284 8.26 8.60 -5.73
C ASN A 284 9.75 8.79 -6.05
N ARG A 285 10.52 7.68 -6.05
CA ARG A 285 11.92 7.67 -6.48
C ARG A 285 12.07 8.17 -7.93
N PRO A 286 13.18 8.83 -8.28
CA PRO A 286 13.40 9.38 -9.60
C PRO A 286 13.52 8.28 -10.66
N ASN A 287 13.24 8.64 -11.92
CA ASN A 287 13.20 7.76 -13.09
C ASN A 287 11.99 6.81 -13.15
N GLY A 288 11.02 6.96 -12.24
CA GLY A 288 9.65 6.57 -12.48
C GLY A 288 9.01 7.36 -13.63
N LYS A 289 7.81 6.95 -14.05
CA LYS A 289 7.07 7.59 -15.16
C LYS A 289 6.19 8.74 -14.67
N GLY A 290 5.73 8.67 -13.42
CA GLY A 290 4.75 9.54 -12.82
C GLY A 290 5.28 10.33 -11.61
N ILE A 291 4.37 10.70 -10.71
CA ILE A 291 4.71 11.30 -9.41
C ILE A 291 5.03 10.20 -8.41
N ASP A 292 4.09 9.27 -8.27
CA ASP A 292 4.28 8.00 -7.59
C ASP A 292 4.15 6.93 -8.67
N ASP A 293 5.01 5.94 -8.60
CA ASP A 293 5.04 4.81 -9.51
C ASP A 293 5.01 3.51 -8.71
N ILE A 294 4.45 2.48 -9.34
CA ILE A 294 4.45 1.12 -8.82
C ILE A 294 5.71 0.40 -9.32
N TYR A 295 6.36 -0.33 -8.43
CA TYR A 295 7.58 -1.09 -8.71
C TYR A 295 7.36 -2.56 -8.39
N PHE A 296 7.82 -3.43 -9.28
CA PHE A 296 8.01 -4.85 -9.01
C PHE A 296 9.27 -5.04 -8.17
N TRP A 297 9.16 -5.87 -7.13
CA TRP A 297 10.31 -6.37 -6.39
C TRP A 297 10.38 -7.89 -6.47
N GLU A 298 11.59 -8.44 -6.49
CA GLU A 298 11.82 -9.89 -6.43
C GLU A 298 13.02 -10.22 -5.54
N TYR A 299 12.90 -11.28 -4.75
CA TYR A 299 14.00 -11.82 -3.96
C TYR A 299 14.96 -12.58 -4.86
N MET A 300 16.20 -12.11 -4.92
CA MET A 300 17.26 -12.71 -5.72
C MET A 300 17.96 -13.84 -4.95
N VAL A 301 17.80 -15.07 -5.43
CA VAL A 301 18.65 -16.18 -4.98
C VAL A 301 20.02 -16.03 -5.66
N LYS A 302 21.01 -15.49 -4.94
CA LYS A 302 22.39 -15.47 -5.42
C LYS A 302 23.03 -16.84 -5.17
N PRO A 303 23.38 -17.63 -6.22
CA PRO A 303 24.10 -18.87 -6.01
C PRO A 303 25.50 -18.56 -5.47
N PHE A 304 25.80 -19.01 -4.25
CA PHE A 304 27.16 -18.95 -3.73
C PHE A 304 28.01 -20.02 -4.40
N ALA A 305 28.98 -19.61 -5.22
CA ALA A 305 30.02 -20.50 -5.71
C ALA A 305 31.05 -20.75 -4.59
N ILE A 306 30.97 -21.90 -3.92
CA ILE A 306 32.02 -22.34 -3.01
C ILE A 306 33.22 -22.76 -3.86
N LYS A 307 34.22 -21.89 -4.00
CA LYS A 307 35.52 -22.28 -4.54
C LYS A 307 36.36 -22.87 -3.41
N GLY A 308 36.33 -24.19 -3.28
CA GLY A 308 37.32 -24.92 -2.50
C GLY A 308 38.61 -25.12 -3.30
N THR A 309 39.76 -24.89 -2.67
CA THR A 309 41.05 -25.40 -3.20
C THR A 309 41.22 -26.80 -2.64
N VAL A 310 41.33 -27.82 -3.51
CA VAL A 310 41.70 -29.19 -3.13
C VAL A 310 43.22 -29.26 -3.01
#